data_AF-A0A849PNW8-F1
#
_entry.id   AF-A0A849PNW8-F1
#
_cell.length_a   1.000
_cell.length_b   1.000
_cell.length_c   1.000
_cell.angle_alpha   90.00
_cell.angle_beta   90.00
_cell.angle_gamma   90.00
#
_symmetry.space_group_name_H-M   'P 1'
#
loop_
_entity.id
_entity.type
_entity.pdbx_description
1 polymer ?
#
loop_
_entity_poly.entity_id
_entity_poly.type
_entity_poly.pdbx_seq_one_letter_code
_entity_poly.pdbx_strand_id
1 'polypeptide(L)'
;MKTAFVIMPFDDEIANDIYEFSTKPTCKEFDLDARRADEIFTPNPILDDIVAAIKESTVIIADISGKNPNVFYELGMSHMLKRTQTILITHEEHNGTPSDIAHFRIIKYETTLPGKAIYENQLRRTLQHLLRDYKVIYEDAFDLMINLLMSDEVDESSLYALMALDKAPIPLHKHDPLHVEGHNKDPRSRVTLESGVDSTFSQFIELGYAEVSGDIVILTDKGEAFVDLLDEKGFVCDFVNGHILSEDYVPYREWKKLKTRK
;
A
#
# COMPACT_ATOMS: atom_id res chain seq x y z
N MET A 1 -10.68 14.31 6.53
CA MET A 1 -10.24 13.54 7.71
C MET A 1 -9.89 12.16 7.20
N LYS A 2 -8.70 11.63 7.53
CA LYS A 2 -8.31 10.27 7.11
C LYS A 2 -9.18 9.27 7.87
N THR A 3 -9.42 8.08 7.34
CA THR A 3 -10.27 7.06 7.99
C THR A 3 -9.43 5.86 8.43
N ALA A 4 -9.83 5.27 9.56
CA ALA A 4 -9.41 3.94 9.97
C ALA A 4 -10.63 3.02 9.94
N PHE A 5 -10.59 1.97 9.14
CA PHE A 5 -11.69 1.00 9.11
C PHE A 5 -11.46 -0.06 10.17
N VAL A 6 -12.44 -0.25 11.05
CA VAL A 6 -12.38 -1.17 12.17
C VAL A 6 -13.27 -2.38 11.89
N ILE A 7 -12.63 -3.53 11.74
CA ILE A 7 -13.25 -4.84 11.55
C ILE A 7 -13.29 -5.50 12.94
N MET A 8 -14.47 -5.84 13.46
CA MET A 8 -14.56 -6.40 14.82
C MET A 8 -15.83 -7.23 15.04
N PRO A 9 -15.83 -8.15 16.02
CA PRO A 9 -17.05 -8.84 16.44
C PRO A 9 -18.03 -7.88 17.13
N PHE A 10 -19.25 -7.75 16.59
CA PHE A 10 -20.28 -6.87 17.17
C PHE A 10 -20.86 -7.40 18.48
N ASP A 11 -20.92 -8.71 18.66
CA ASP A 11 -21.52 -9.36 19.83
C ASP A 11 -20.53 -9.51 21.01
N ASP A 12 -19.32 -8.96 20.90
CA ASP A 12 -18.30 -9.01 21.97
C ASP A 12 -18.28 -7.69 22.75
N GLU A 13 -18.79 -7.69 23.98
CA GLU A 13 -18.87 -6.50 24.84
C GLU A 13 -17.48 -5.93 25.16
N ILE A 14 -16.47 -6.79 25.34
CA ILE A 14 -15.10 -6.36 25.66
C ILE A 14 -14.49 -5.62 24.47
N ALA A 15 -14.68 -6.16 23.26
CA ALA A 15 -14.22 -5.53 22.03
C ALA A 15 -14.93 -4.18 21.81
N ASN A 16 -16.25 -4.10 22.06
CA ASN A 16 -17.01 -2.85 21.96
C ASN A 16 -16.52 -1.77 22.93
N ASP A 17 -16.28 -2.12 24.19
CA ASP A 17 -15.74 -1.19 25.19
C ASP A 17 -14.36 -0.65 24.77
N ILE A 18 -13.49 -1.52 24.29
CA ILE A 18 -12.14 -1.13 23.86
C ILE A 18 -12.18 -0.28 22.60
N TYR A 19 -13.06 -0.58 21.65
CA TYR A 19 -13.29 0.26 20.48
C TYR A 19 -13.69 1.69 20.88
N GLU A 20 -14.73 1.85 21.70
CA GLU A 20 -15.25 3.17 22.07
C GLU A 20 -14.32 3.97 22.99
N PHE A 21 -13.70 3.30 23.97
CA PHE A 21 -12.96 3.98 25.02
C PHE A 21 -11.44 3.99 24.86
N SER A 22 -10.89 3.27 23.87
CA SER A 22 -9.45 3.28 23.57
C SER A 22 -9.13 3.43 22.09
N THR A 23 -9.62 2.52 21.22
CA THR A 23 -9.22 2.49 19.81
C THR A 23 -9.62 3.78 19.11
N LYS A 24 -10.88 4.18 19.21
CA LYS A 24 -11.42 5.39 18.59
C LYS A 24 -10.78 6.68 19.12
N PRO A 25 -10.62 6.88 20.45
CA PRO A 25 -9.83 7.99 20.99
C PRO A 25 -8.38 8.02 20.49
N THR A 26 -7.70 6.86 20.47
CA THR A 26 -6.29 6.79 20.05
C THR A 26 -6.15 7.12 18.55
N CYS A 27 -7.04 6.61 17.69
CA CYS A 27 -7.08 6.98 16.27
C CYS A 27 -7.30 8.49 16.09
N LYS A 28 -8.18 9.10 16.90
CA LYS A 28 -8.47 10.53 16.83
C LYS A 28 -7.25 11.41 17.14
N GLU A 29 -6.30 10.95 17.95
CA GLU A 29 -5.03 11.65 18.19
C GLU A 29 -4.18 11.79 16.91
N PHE A 30 -4.46 10.99 15.88
CA PHE A 30 -3.78 10.98 14.58
C PHE A 30 -4.65 11.51 13.44
N ASP A 31 -5.72 12.25 13.75
CA ASP A 31 -6.70 12.75 12.77
C ASP A 31 -7.34 11.64 11.92
N LEU A 32 -7.41 10.41 12.48
CA LEU A 32 -8.11 9.28 11.91
C LEU A 32 -9.52 9.17 12.48
N ASP A 33 -10.50 9.12 11.58
CA ASP A 33 -11.88 8.76 11.88
C ASP A 33 -12.01 7.23 11.91
N ALA A 34 -12.05 6.64 13.10
CA ALA A 34 -12.27 5.20 13.24
C ALA A 34 -13.74 4.88 12.99
N ARG A 35 -14.02 4.04 11.98
CA ARG A 35 -15.38 3.66 11.58
C ARG A 35 -15.54 2.16 11.45
N ARG A 36 -16.73 1.66 11.78
CA ARG A 36 -17.11 0.25 11.64
C ARG A 36 -18.07 0.03 10.48
N ALA A 37 -18.20 -1.22 10.04
CA ALA A 37 -19.12 -1.60 8.96
C ALA A 37 -20.59 -1.29 9.29
N ASP A 38 -21.02 -1.41 10.56
CA ASP A 38 -22.39 -1.11 11.00
C ASP A 38 -22.71 0.40 11.01
N GLU A 39 -21.69 1.25 10.94
CA GLU A 39 -21.83 2.70 10.82
C GLU A 39 -21.95 3.17 9.35
N ILE A 40 -21.83 2.25 8.38
CA ILE A 40 -21.94 2.52 6.94
C ILE A 40 -23.39 2.27 6.50
N PHE A 41 -24.11 3.35 6.18
CA PHE A 41 -25.50 3.29 5.72
C PHE A 41 -25.59 3.63 4.23
N THR A 42 -25.52 2.62 3.37
CA THR A 42 -25.76 2.78 1.93
C THR A 42 -26.76 1.75 1.39
N PRO A 43 -27.34 1.95 0.19
CA PRO A 43 -28.21 0.96 -0.45
C PRO A 43 -27.45 -0.16 -1.18
N ASN A 44 -26.11 -0.14 -1.18
CA ASN A 44 -25.28 -1.13 -1.88
C ASN A 44 -25.28 -2.49 -1.15
N PRO A 45 -24.83 -3.56 -1.83
CA PRO A 45 -24.48 -4.79 -1.14
C PRO A 45 -23.42 -4.52 -0.05
N ILE A 46 -23.64 -5.08 1.15
CA ILE A 46 -22.75 -4.91 2.32
C ILE A 46 -21.29 -5.21 1.98
N LEU A 47 -21.05 -6.23 1.16
CA LEU A 47 -19.70 -6.61 0.75
C LEU A 47 -19.00 -5.52 -0.08
N ASP A 48 -19.73 -4.86 -0.97
CA ASP A 48 -19.17 -3.81 -1.82
C ASP A 48 -18.77 -2.59 -0.97
N ASP A 49 -19.60 -2.24 0.02
CA ASP A 49 -19.31 -1.18 0.98
C ASP A 49 -18.09 -1.50 1.85
N ILE A 50 -17.96 -2.75 2.32
CA ILE A 50 -16.79 -3.19 3.08
C ILE A 50 -15.52 -3.11 2.22
N VAL A 51 -15.57 -3.59 0.98
CA VAL A 51 -14.42 -3.53 0.06
C VAL A 51 -14.04 -2.08 -0.22
N ALA A 52 -15.01 -1.19 -0.45
CA ALA A 52 -14.77 0.23 -0.63
C ALA A 52 -14.14 0.84 0.64
N ALA A 53 -14.69 0.56 1.83
CA ALA A 53 -14.18 1.05 3.09
C ALA A 53 -12.74 0.61 3.38
N ILE A 54 -12.39 -0.64 3.06
CA ILE A 54 -11.01 -1.15 3.16
C ILE A 54 -10.08 -0.39 2.21
N LYS A 55 -10.48 -0.20 0.95
CA LYS A 55 -9.65 0.49 -0.06
C LYS A 55 -9.40 1.95 0.29
N GLU A 56 -10.45 2.64 0.71
CA GLU A 56 -10.43 4.09 0.99
C GLU A 56 -9.75 4.43 2.32
N SER A 57 -9.69 3.47 3.26
CA SER A 57 -9.12 3.72 4.57
C SER A 57 -7.60 3.76 4.56
N THR A 58 -7.07 4.63 5.41
CA THR A 58 -5.62 4.79 5.59
C THR A 58 -5.04 3.65 6.42
N VAL A 59 -5.77 3.17 7.40
CA VAL A 59 -5.38 2.06 8.28
C VAL A 59 -6.57 1.13 8.47
N ILE A 60 -6.30 -0.18 8.53
CA ILE A 60 -7.28 -1.18 8.93
C ILE A 60 -6.92 -1.67 10.34
N ILE A 61 -7.90 -1.75 11.23
CA ILE A 61 -7.73 -2.33 12.56
C ILE A 61 -8.70 -3.51 12.66
N ALA A 62 -8.17 -4.72 12.77
CA ALA A 62 -8.97 -5.93 12.86
C ALA A 62 -8.88 -6.53 14.26
N ASP A 63 -10.01 -6.58 14.96
CA ASP A 63 -10.17 -7.26 16.23
C ASP A 63 -10.56 -8.72 16.02
N ILE A 64 -9.61 -9.61 16.19
CA ILE A 64 -9.78 -11.05 15.91
C ILE A 64 -10.33 -11.85 17.10
N SER A 65 -10.78 -11.15 18.15
CA SER A 65 -11.30 -11.80 19.36
C SER A 65 -12.54 -12.64 19.07
N GLY A 66 -12.68 -13.76 19.79
CA GLY A 66 -13.81 -14.67 19.65
C GLY A 66 -13.82 -15.47 18.33
N LYS A 67 -12.79 -15.31 17.49
CA LYS A 67 -12.60 -16.04 16.22
C LYS A 67 -13.79 -15.93 15.28
N ASN A 68 -14.37 -14.73 15.19
CA ASN A 68 -15.55 -14.48 14.37
C ASN A 68 -15.26 -14.76 12.88
N PRO A 69 -16.00 -15.67 12.21
CA PRO A 69 -15.76 -15.99 10.80
C PRO A 69 -15.90 -14.80 9.85
N ASN A 70 -16.81 -13.87 10.13
CA ASN A 70 -17.00 -12.67 9.31
C ASN A 70 -15.78 -11.76 9.41
N VAL A 71 -15.24 -11.58 10.62
CA VAL A 71 -14.01 -10.80 10.84
C VAL A 71 -12.84 -11.42 10.07
N PHE A 72 -12.69 -12.75 10.09
CA PHE A 72 -11.61 -13.38 9.32
C PHE A 72 -11.78 -13.26 7.81
N TYR A 73 -13.02 -13.27 7.32
CA TYR A 73 -13.28 -13.04 5.91
C TYR A 73 -12.86 -11.61 5.48
N GLU A 74 -13.26 -10.60 6.25
CA GLU A 74 -12.88 -9.20 6.02
C GLU A 74 -11.39 -8.94 6.22
N LEU A 75 -10.76 -9.64 7.17
CA LEU A 75 -9.32 -9.63 7.36
C LEU A 75 -8.59 -10.19 6.14
N GLY A 76 -9.09 -11.27 5.54
CA GLY A 76 -8.53 -11.83 4.31
C GLY A 76 -8.53 -10.81 3.17
N MET A 77 -9.63 -10.08 3.00
CA MET A 77 -9.71 -8.97 2.01
C MET A 77 -8.72 -7.85 2.34
N SER A 78 -8.60 -7.49 3.61
CA SER A 78 -7.67 -6.46 4.08
C SER A 78 -6.21 -6.85 3.84
N HIS A 79 -5.85 -8.12 4.07
CA HIS A 79 -4.50 -8.63 3.76
C HIS A 79 -4.18 -8.63 2.26
N MET A 80 -5.18 -8.69 1.39
CA MET A 80 -4.97 -8.61 -0.05
C MET A 80 -4.81 -7.15 -0.52
N LEU A 81 -5.55 -6.21 0.08
CA LEU A 81 -5.67 -4.83 -0.40
C LEU A 81 -4.83 -3.81 0.39
N LYS A 82 -4.53 -4.09 1.65
CA LYS A 82 -3.92 -3.17 2.64
C LYS A 82 -3.02 -3.92 3.63
N ARG A 83 -2.20 -4.86 3.13
CA ARG A 83 -1.41 -5.78 3.97
C ARG A 83 -0.53 -5.05 4.99
N THR A 84 0.20 -4.02 4.56
CA THR A 84 1.13 -3.26 5.41
C THR A 84 0.42 -2.31 6.36
N GLN A 85 -0.81 -1.88 6.02
CA GLN A 85 -1.63 -0.97 6.82
C GLN A 85 -2.67 -1.66 7.71
N THR A 86 -2.63 -3.00 7.83
CA THR A 86 -3.54 -3.77 8.68
C THR A 86 -2.92 -4.07 10.04
N ILE A 87 -3.58 -3.64 11.11
CA ILE A 87 -3.21 -3.88 12.51
C ILE A 87 -4.15 -4.95 13.09
N LEU A 88 -3.57 -5.99 13.70
CA LEU A 88 -4.34 -7.00 14.43
C LEU A 88 -4.38 -6.70 15.92
N ILE A 89 -5.56 -6.82 16.53
CA ILE A 89 -5.77 -6.64 17.97
C ILE A 89 -6.60 -7.79 18.54
N THR A 90 -6.44 -8.10 19.83
CA THR A 90 -7.31 -9.08 20.52
C THR A 90 -7.26 -8.95 22.04
N HIS A 91 -8.33 -9.35 22.75
CA HIS A 91 -8.27 -9.58 24.20
C HIS A 91 -7.87 -11.00 24.60
N GLU A 92 -7.84 -11.93 23.65
CA GLU A 92 -7.53 -13.34 23.92
C GLU A 92 -6.02 -13.58 24.03
N GLU A 93 -5.64 -14.71 24.60
CA GLU A 93 -4.24 -15.15 24.62
C GLU A 93 -3.77 -15.60 23.22
N HIS A 94 -2.52 -15.30 22.89
CA HIS A 94 -1.93 -15.63 21.58
C HIS A 94 -1.97 -17.13 21.23
N ASN A 95 -2.05 -18.02 22.23
CA ASN A 95 -2.12 -19.47 22.00
C ASN A 95 -3.45 -19.91 21.33
N GLY A 96 -4.48 -19.07 21.35
CA GLY A 96 -5.76 -19.31 20.71
C GLY A 96 -5.80 -18.91 19.24
N THR A 97 -4.82 -18.13 18.76
CA THR A 97 -4.83 -17.56 17.41
C THR A 97 -4.66 -18.64 16.33
N PRO A 98 -5.47 -18.65 15.25
CA PRO A 98 -5.28 -19.54 14.11
C PRO A 98 -3.87 -19.43 13.50
N SER A 99 -3.29 -20.57 13.11
CA SER A 99 -1.91 -20.64 12.57
C SER A 99 -1.70 -19.74 11.35
N ASP A 100 -2.74 -19.57 10.52
CA ASP A 100 -2.71 -18.75 9.30
C ASP A 100 -2.47 -17.26 9.58
N ILE A 101 -2.70 -16.80 10.81
CA ILE A 101 -2.48 -15.40 11.20
C ILE A 101 -1.59 -15.24 12.44
N ALA A 102 -1.20 -16.33 13.10
CA ALA A 102 -0.38 -16.30 14.32
C ALA A 102 1.04 -15.73 14.10
N HIS A 103 1.50 -15.64 12.85
CA HIS A 103 2.80 -15.08 12.49
C HIS A 103 2.79 -13.54 12.35
N PHE A 104 1.61 -12.92 12.32
CA PHE A 104 1.49 -11.46 12.32
C PHE A 104 1.69 -10.89 13.73
N ARG A 105 2.09 -9.62 13.79
CA ARG A 105 2.11 -8.89 15.06
C ARG A 105 0.67 -8.61 15.49
N ILE A 106 0.33 -9.08 16.68
CA ILE A 106 -1.00 -8.88 17.28
C ILE A 106 -0.83 -8.08 18.56
N ILE A 107 -1.56 -6.98 18.69
CA ILE A 107 -1.57 -6.14 19.88
C ILE A 107 -2.61 -6.71 20.85
N LYS A 108 -2.17 -7.26 21.97
CA LYS A 108 -3.08 -7.70 23.03
C LYS A 108 -3.60 -6.49 23.81
N TYR A 109 -4.88 -6.50 24.15
CA TYR A 109 -5.48 -5.54 25.06
C TYR A 109 -6.18 -6.23 26.23
N GLU A 110 -6.34 -5.49 27.33
CA GLU A 110 -7.03 -5.97 28.52
C GLU A 110 -7.90 -4.84 29.07
N THR A 111 -8.98 -5.19 29.76
CA THR A 111 -9.92 -4.23 30.34
C THR A 111 -9.41 -3.58 31.64
N THR A 112 -8.26 -4.02 32.15
CA THR A 112 -7.63 -3.42 33.32
C THR A 112 -7.07 -2.03 32.97
N LEU A 113 -7.05 -1.09 33.93
CA LEU A 113 -6.48 0.25 33.68
C LEU A 113 -5.03 0.20 33.16
N PRO A 114 -4.12 -0.63 33.71
CA PRO A 114 -2.77 -0.76 33.16
C PRO A 114 -2.77 -1.40 31.77
N GLY A 115 -3.59 -2.43 31.54
CA GLY A 115 -3.68 -3.11 30.25
C GLY A 115 -4.18 -2.20 29.14
N LYS A 116 -5.21 -1.40 29.44
CA LYS A 116 -5.74 -0.35 28.56
C LYS A 116 -4.63 0.64 28.14
N ALA A 117 -3.87 1.15 29.11
CA ALA A 117 -2.76 2.08 28.82
C ALA A 117 -1.64 1.44 27.98
N ILE A 118 -1.35 0.15 28.19
CA ILE A 118 -0.37 -0.60 27.39
C ILE A 118 -0.85 -0.71 25.95
N TYR A 119 -2.12 -1.11 25.75
CA TYR A 119 -2.75 -1.21 24.43
C TYR A 119 -2.69 0.13 23.68
N GLU A 120 -3.16 1.21 24.31
CA GLU A 120 -3.18 2.55 23.70
C GLU A 120 -1.78 3.00 23.30
N ASN A 121 -0.76 2.74 24.13
CA ASN A 121 0.61 3.08 23.79
C ASN A 121 1.15 2.24 22.62
N GLN A 122 0.86 0.94 22.58
CA GLN A 122 1.25 0.09 21.45
C GLN A 122 0.55 0.51 20.15
N LEU A 123 -0.75 0.76 20.20
CA LEU A 123 -1.52 1.25 19.05
C LEU A 123 -0.98 2.59 18.56
N ARG A 124 -0.74 3.55 19.47
CA ARG A 124 -0.16 4.87 19.17
C ARG A 124 1.18 4.73 18.43
N ARG A 125 2.08 3.88 18.91
CA ARG A 125 3.38 3.66 18.26
C ARG A 125 3.26 3.01 16.89
N THR A 126 2.30 2.10 16.72
CA THR A 126 2.02 1.47 15.43
C THR A 126 1.45 2.49 14.45
N LEU A 127 0.45 3.28 14.84
CA LEU A 127 -0.10 4.37 14.03
C LEU A 127 0.96 5.41 13.68
N GLN A 128 1.80 5.82 14.63
CA GLN A 128 2.95 6.70 14.37
C GLN A 128 3.93 6.15 13.34
N HIS A 129 4.01 4.83 13.18
CA HIS A 129 4.88 4.21 12.19
C HIS A 129 4.19 4.17 10.82
N LEU A 130 2.94 3.72 10.78
CA LEU A 130 2.15 3.60 9.55
C LEU A 130 1.82 4.94 8.90
N LEU A 131 1.54 5.96 9.71
CA LEU A 131 1.15 7.29 9.23
C LEU A 131 2.33 8.20 8.96
N ARG A 132 3.56 7.67 9.01
CA ARG A 132 4.73 8.42 8.60
C ARG A 132 4.56 8.89 7.17
N ASP A 133 4.77 10.18 6.95
CA ASP A 133 4.86 10.69 5.59
C ASP A 133 6.22 10.27 5.03
N TYR A 134 6.21 9.17 4.26
CA TYR A 134 7.40 8.65 3.61
C TYR A 134 8.01 9.69 2.65
N LYS A 135 7.23 10.59 2.04
CA LYS A 135 7.78 11.66 1.20
C LYS A 135 8.63 12.63 2.03
N VAL A 136 8.16 12.99 3.23
CA VAL A 136 8.93 13.88 4.14
C VAL A 136 10.16 13.17 4.72
N ILE A 137 10.04 11.90 5.11
CA ILE A 137 11.17 11.17 5.73
C ILE A 137 12.28 10.90 4.72
N TYR A 138 11.90 10.60 3.48
CA TYR A 138 12.84 10.20 2.44
C TYR A 138 13.09 11.32 1.42
N GLU A 139 12.71 12.57 1.68
CA GLU A 139 12.84 13.70 0.75
C GLU A 139 14.25 13.74 0.12
N ASP A 140 15.30 13.84 0.96
CA ASP A 140 16.70 13.86 0.50
C ASP A 140 17.08 12.60 -0.30
N ALA A 141 16.61 11.43 0.14
CA ALA A 141 16.93 10.15 -0.49
C ALA A 141 16.21 9.97 -1.84
N PHE A 142 14.97 10.45 -1.96
CA PHE A 142 14.18 10.44 -3.17
C PHE A 142 14.75 11.40 -4.20
N ASP A 143 15.10 12.62 -3.79
CA ASP A 143 15.76 13.58 -4.69
C ASP A 143 17.11 13.05 -5.17
N LEU A 144 17.91 12.41 -4.29
CA LEU A 144 19.15 11.76 -4.70
C LEU A 144 18.89 10.62 -5.72
N MET A 145 17.89 9.77 -5.46
CA MET A 145 17.53 8.66 -6.35
C MET A 145 17.11 9.15 -7.74
N ILE A 146 16.25 10.17 -7.79
CA ILE A 146 15.84 10.81 -9.04
C ILE A 146 17.05 11.36 -9.76
N ASN A 147 17.90 12.15 -9.09
CA ASN A 147 19.07 12.74 -9.72
C ASN A 147 20.05 11.68 -10.27
N LEU A 148 20.22 10.55 -9.56
CA LEU A 148 21.06 9.44 -10.01
C LEU A 148 20.49 8.77 -11.26
N LEU A 149 19.19 8.45 -11.24
CA LEU A 149 18.49 7.80 -12.36
C LEU A 149 18.19 8.73 -13.53
N MET A 150 18.37 10.04 -13.36
CA MET A 150 18.27 11.04 -14.42
C MET A 150 19.66 11.40 -15.00
N SER A 151 20.73 10.80 -14.52
CA SER A 151 22.09 11.09 -14.97
C SER A 151 22.37 10.50 -16.36
N ASP A 152 23.30 11.09 -17.10
CA ASP A 152 23.67 10.60 -18.44
C ASP A 152 24.19 9.15 -18.47
N GLU A 153 24.60 8.61 -17.31
CA GLU A 153 25.10 7.24 -17.17
C GLU A 153 24.00 6.21 -16.92
N VAL A 154 22.86 6.62 -16.37
CA VAL A 154 21.76 5.74 -15.96
C VAL A 154 20.47 6.31 -16.55
N ASP A 155 20.00 5.71 -17.64
CA ASP A 155 18.78 6.13 -18.31
C ASP A 155 17.56 6.06 -17.37
N GLU A 156 16.69 7.08 -17.41
CA GLU A 156 15.51 7.25 -16.53
C GLU A 156 14.46 6.15 -16.66
N SER A 157 14.67 5.23 -17.61
CA SER A 157 13.85 4.06 -17.91
C SER A 157 13.42 3.23 -16.69
N SER A 158 14.30 3.11 -15.69
CA SER A 158 14.04 2.38 -14.43
C SER A 158 13.00 3.04 -13.53
N LEU A 159 12.82 4.37 -13.63
CA LEU A 159 11.75 5.08 -12.91
C LEU A 159 10.37 4.61 -13.40
N TYR A 160 10.22 4.48 -14.72
CA TYR A 160 8.97 4.02 -15.33
C TYR A 160 8.67 2.54 -15.03
N ALA A 161 9.70 1.72 -14.83
CA ALA A 161 9.52 0.35 -14.35
C ALA A 161 8.92 0.32 -12.95
N LEU A 162 9.41 1.16 -12.03
CA LEU A 162 8.85 1.27 -10.69
C LEU A 162 7.41 1.77 -10.70
N MET A 163 7.11 2.79 -11.51
CA MET A 163 5.75 3.27 -11.70
C MET A 163 4.82 2.21 -12.32
N ALA A 164 5.35 1.29 -13.13
CA ALA A 164 4.56 0.21 -13.71
C ALA A 164 4.03 -0.79 -12.65
N LEU A 165 4.70 -0.93 -11.50
CA LEU A 165 4.19 -1.78 -10.42
C LEU A 165 2.85 -1.27 -9.85
N ASP A 166 2.63 0.05 -9.89
CA ASP A 166 1.38 0.68 -9.47
C ASP A 166 0.33 0.69 -10.60
N LYS A 167 0.77 0.99 -11.83
CA LYS A 167 -0.14 1.28 -12.95
C LYS A 167 -0.48 0.10 -13.85
N ALA A 168 0.23 -1.03 -13.73
CA ALA A 168 -0.03 -2.18 -14.59
C ALA A 168 -1.42 -2.77 -14.33
N PRO A 169 -2.20 -3.09 -15.39
CA PRO A 169 -3.52 -3.69 -15.24
C PRO A 169 -3.45 -5.16 -14.75
N ILE A 170 -2.27 -5.76 -14.81
CA ILE A 170 -1.99 -7.14 -14.41
C ILE A 170 -0.75 -7.13 -13.51
N PRO A 171 -0.73 -7.89 -12.40
CA PRO A 171 0.44 -7.98 -11.53
C PRO A 171 1.69 -8.45 -12.29
N LEU A 172 2.85 -7.88 -11.94
CA LEU A 172 4.13 -8.26 -12.54
C LEU A 172 4.75 -9.43 -11.77
N HIS A 173 4.90 -10.57 -12.44
CA HIS A 173 5.53 -11.75 -11.87
C HIS A 173 7.05 -11.68 -11.99
N LYS A 174 7.76 -12.15 -10.96
CA LYS A 174 9.22 -12.03 -10.82
C LYS A 174 10.00 -12.58 -12.02
N HIS A 175 9.51 -13.64 -12.64
CA HIS A 175 10.19 -14.34 -13.72
C HIS A 175 9.72 -13.94 -15.13
N ASP A 176 8.82 -12.97 -15.22
CA ASP A 176 8.28 -12.50 -16.49
C ASP A 176 9.21 -11.49 -17.17
N PRO A 177 9.10 -11.34 -18.50
CA PRO A 177 9.69 -10.21 -19.20
C PRO A 177 9.00 -8.91 -18.79
N LEU A 178 9.76 -7.83 -18.86
CA LEU A 178 9.30 -6.47 -18.62
C LEU A 178 9.66 -5.60 -19.82
N HIS A 179 8.64 -5.00 -20.43
CA HIS A 179 8.78 -3.91 -21.38
C HIS A 179 7.98 -2.72 -20.87
N VAL A 180 8.68 -1.62 -20.57
CA VAL A 180 8.06 -0.36 -20.17
C VAL A 180 8.50 0.78 -21.06
N GLU A 181 7.60 1.72 -21.31
CA GLU A 181 7.91 3.00 -21.95
C GLU A 181 7.34 4.13 -21.10
N GLY A 182 8.09 5.23 -21.03
CA GLY A 182 7.69 6.39 -20.24
C GLY A 182 8.24 7.70 -20.76
N HIS A 183 7.81 8.79 -20.13
CA HIS A 183 8.32 10.13 -20.37
C HIS A 183 8.30 11.01 -19.12
N ASN A 184 9.08 12.09 -19.18
CA ASN A 184 9.15 13.12 -18.16
C ASN A 184 8.89 14.49 -18.80
N LYS A 185 7.78 15.13 -18.42
CA LYS A 185 7.29 16.47 -18.83
C LYS A 185 7.02 16.69 -20.32
N ASP A 186 7.86 16.20 -21.23
CA ASP A 186 7.65 16.27 -22.68
C ASP A 186 7.03 14.94 -23.16
N PRO A 187 5.75 14.92 -23.55
CA PRO A 187 5.09 13.72 -24.10
C PRO A 187 5.72 13.24 -25.41
N ARG A 188 6.57 14.08 -26.02
CA ARG A 188 7.35 13.77 -27.21
C ARG A 188 8.77 13.34 -26.89
N SER A 189 9.14 13.12 -25.64
CA SER A 189 10.35 12.38 -25.28
C SER A 189 9.93 11.01 -24.83
N ARG A 190 10.59 9.95 -25.31
CA ARG A 190 10.28 8.58 -24.87
C ARG A 190 11.56 7.86 -24.52
N VAL A 191 11.47 7.12 -23.43
CA VAL A 191 12.48 6.19 -22.97
C VAL A 191 11.83 4.82 -22.85
N THR A 192 12.60 3.76 -23.11
CA THR A 192 12.12 2.38 -23.12
C THR A 192 13.09 1.49 -22.36
N LEU A 193 12.54 0.52 -21.62
CA LEU A 193 13.31 -0.57 -20.99
C LEU A 193 12.69 -1.90 -21.41
N GLU A 194 13.53 -2.80 -21.93
CA GLU A 194 13.18 -4.20 -22.20
C GLU A 194 14.17 -5.07 -21.40
N SER A 195 13.67 -5.77 -20.37
CA SER A 195 14.47 -6.57 -19.43
C SER A 195 13.63 -7.68 -18.77
N GLY A 196 14.16 -8.36 -17.75
CA GLY A 196 13.39 -9.22 -16.84
C GLY A 196 12.87 -8.43 -15.63
N VAL A 197 11.75 -8.85 -15.05
CA VAL A 197 11.22 -8.25 -13.81
C VAL A 197 12.25 -8.40 -12.66
N ASP A 198 12.82 -9.59 -12.47
CA ASP A 198 13.81 -9.85 -11.42
C ASP A 198 15.05 -8.94 -11.49
N SER A 199 15.65 -8.80 -12.68
CA SER A 199 16.84 -8.00 -12.89
C SER A 199 16.55 -6.52 -12.65
N THR A 200 15.40 -6.05 -13.15
CA THR A 200 14.99 -4.64 -13.06
C THR A 200 14.70 -4.22 -11.61
N PHE A 201 14.01 -5.06 -10.83
CA PHE A 201 13.59 -4.70 -9.47
C PHE A 201 14.56 -5.13 -8.38
N SER A 202 15.61 -5.90 -8.68
CA SER A 202 16.58 -6.39 -7.69
C SER A 202 17.14 -5.28 -6.78
N GLN A 203 17.59 -4.17 -7.36
CA GLN A 203 18.12 -3.03 -6.61
C GLN A 203 17.03 -2.26 -5.85
N PHE A 204 15.84 -2.09 -6.44
CA PHE A 204 14.72 -1.44 -5.76
C PHE A 204 14.24 -2.25 -4.56
N ILE A 205 14.29 -3.58 -4.64
CA ILE A 205 13.99 -4.47 -3.51
C ILE A 205 15.06 -4.32 -2.42
N GLU A 206 16.34 -4.32 -2.79
CA GLU A 206 17.45 -4.16 -1.84
C GLU A 206 17.40 -2.79 -1.11
N LEU A 207 16.99 -1.74 -1.83
CA LEU A 207 16.82 -0.38 -1.30
C LEU A 207 15.46 -0.14 -0.62
N GLY A 208 14.60 -1.15 -0.58
CA GLY A 208 13.31 -1.15 0.12
C GLY A 208 12.19 -0.34 -0.55
N TYR A 209 12.26 -0.09 -1.86
CA TYR A 209 11.17 0.52 -2.65
C TYR A 209 10.16 -0.52 -3.16
N ALA A 210 10.57 -1.77 -3.32
CA ALA A 210 9.71 -2.86 -3.74
C ALA A 210 9.95 -4.10 -2.87
N GLU A 211 9.03 -5.05 -2.88
CA GLU A 211 9.19 -6.35 -2.24
C GLU A 211 8.54 -7.46 -3.07
N VAL A 212 8.87 -8.71 -2.76
CA VAL A 212 8.29 -9.89 -3.41
C VAL A 212 7.24 -10.49 -2.49
N SER A 213 6.00 -10.53 -2.96
CA SER A 213 4.88 -11.20 -2.29
C SER A 213 4.49 -12.45 -3.08
N GLY A 214 4.99 -13.61 -2.63
CA GLY A 214 4.87 -14.86 -3.38
C GLY A 214 5.74 -14.83 -4.64
N ASP A 215 5.11 -14.74 -5.80
CA ASP A 215 5.77 -14.63 -7.11
C ASP A 215 5.59 -13.24 -7.76
N ILE A 216 4.85 -12.34 -7.10
CA ILE A 216 4.53 -11.00 -7.60
C ILE A 216 5.47 -9.99 -6.96
N VAL A 217 5.95 -9.03 -7.75
CA VAL A 217 6.65 -7.85 -7.23
C VAL A 217 5.63 -6.75 -6.95
N ILE A 218 5.69 -6.16 -5.76
CA ILE A 218 4.80 -5.07 -5.32
C ILE A 218 5.63 -3.91 -4.74
N LEU A 219 5.06 -2.71 -4.70
CA LEU A 219 5.66 -1.57 -4.01
C LEU A 219 5.58 -1.75 -2.49
N THR A 220 6.57 -1.22 -1.78
CA THR A 220 6.45 -0.96 -0.33
C THR A 220 5.81 0.42 -0.11
N ASP A 221 5.44 0.77 1.13
CA ASP A 221 4.95 2.12 1.45
C ASP A 221 5.97 3.23 1.03
N LYS A 222 7.27 2.93 1.09
CA LYS A 222 8.33 3.82 0.60
C LYS A 222 8.30 3.92 -0.93
N GLY A 223 8.08 2.81 -1.61
CA GLY A 223 7.92 2.74 -3.07
C GLY A 223 6.73 3.54 -3.56
N GLU A 224 5.56 3.35 -2.95
CA GLU A 224 4.33 4.09 -3.26
C GLU A 224 4.55 5.60 -3.11
N ALA A 225 5.09 6.03 -1.98
CA ALA A 225 5.39 7.45 -1.75
C ALA A 225 6.38 8.04 -2.78
N PHE A 226 7.34 7.23 -3.24
CA PHE A 226 8.28 7.64 -4.28
C PHE A 226 7.60 7.74 -5.66
N VAL A 227 6.77 6.76 -6.03
CA VAL A 227 5.99 6.78 -7.28
C VAL A 227 5.05 7.98 -7.33
N ASP A 228 4.35 8.28 -6.22
CA ASP A 228 3.53 9.48 -6.12
C ASP A 228 4.34 10.77 -6.35
N LEU A 229 5.56 10.84 -5.80
CA LEU A 229 6.46 11.98 -6.02
C LEU A 229 6.91 12.08 -7.50
N LEU A 230 7.15 10.95 -8.17
CA LEU A 230 7.46 10.92 -9.60
C LEU A 230 6.29 11.48 -10.42
N ASP A 231 5.06 11.07 -10.12
CA ASP A 231 3.85 11.61 -10.76
C ASP A 231 3.74 13.14 -10.56
N GLU A 232 3.95 13.63 -9.34
CA GLU A 232 3.96 15.07 -9.03
C GLU A 232 5.05 15.84 -9.80
N LYS A 233 6.19 15.20 -10.07
CA LYS A 233 7.31 15.79 -10.82
C LYS A 233 7.14 15.68 -12.34
N GLY A 234 6.08 15.04 -12.83
CA GLY A 234 5.70 14.95 -14.24
C GLY A 234 6.29 13.75 -14.97
N PHE A 235 6.73 12.72 -14.26
CA PHE A 235 7.03 11.42 -14.85
C PHE A 235 5.73 10.66 -15.12
N VAL A 236 5.71 9.91 -16.21
CA VAL A 236 4.54 9.12 -16.62
C VAL A 236 5.03 7.78 -17.17
N CYS A 237 4.47 6.69 -16.66
CA CYS A 237 4.56 5.37 -17.30
C CYS A 237 3.43 5.27 -18.32
N ASP A 238 3.79 5.15 -19.59
CA ASP A 238 2.81 5.19 -20.69
C ASP A 238 2.45 3.82 -21.23
N PHE A 239 3.33 2.84 -21.01
CA PHE A 239 3.18 1.49 -21.52
C PHE A 239 3.84 0.48 -20.61
N VAL A 240 3.18 -0.66 -20.42
CA VAL A 240 3.75 -1.84 -19.75
C VAL A 240 3.26 -3.12 -20.40
N ASN A 241 4.16 -4.00 -20.83
CA ASN A 241 3.87 -5.37 -21.29
C ASN A 241 2.67 -5.51 -22.27
N GLY A 242 2.55 -4.59 -23.23
CA GLY A 242 1.49 -4.60 -24.24
C GLY A 242 0.27 -3.75 -23.89
N HIS A 243 0.23 -3.17 -22.69
CA HIS A 243 -0.86 -2.33 -22.22
C HIS A 243 -0.48 -0.85 -22.30
N ILE A 244 -1.34 -0.07 -22.95
CA ILE A 244 -1.22 1.40 -23.04
C ILE A 244 -1.89 2.02 -21.82
N LEU A 245 -1.18 2.91 -21.14
CA LEU A 245 -1.60 3.57 -19.90
C LEU A 245 -1.93 5.06 -20.08
N SER A 246 -1.48 5.70 -21.17
CA SER A 246 -1.72 7.12 -21.46
C SER A 246 -2.47 7.36 -22.79
N GLU A 247 -3.32 8.39 -22.84
CA GLU A 247 -4.22 8.65 -23.98
C GLU A 247 -3.49 9.05 -25.29
N ASP A 248 -2.34 9.72 -25.18
CA ASP A 248 -1.55 10.20 -26.32
C ASP A 248 -0.35 9.28 -26.67
N TYR A 249 -0.42 8.00 -26.30
CA TYR A 249 0.69 7.07 -26.50
C TYR A 249 1.02 6.84 -27.98
N VAL A 250 2.26 7.17 -28.35
CA VAL A 250 2.90 6.75 -29.60
C VAL A 250 4.06 5.80 -29.27
N PRO A 251 4.12 4.59 -29.84
CA PRO A 251 5.18 3.63 -29.55
C PRO A 251 6.58 4.20 -29.80
N TYR A 252 7.54 3.90 -28.91
CA TYR A 252 8.93 4.40 -29.01
C TYR A 252 9.56 4.20 -30.41
N ARG A 253 9.29 3.04 -31.04
CA ARG A 253 9.80 2.71 -32.38
C ARG A 253 9.26 3.63 -33.47
N GLU A 254 8.03 4.11 -33.34
CA GLU A 254 7.43 5.06 -34.27
C GLU A 254 7.92 6.48 -34.00
N TRP A 255 8.02 6.85 -32.71
CA TRP A 255 8.60 8.11 -32.28
C TRP A 255 10.04 8.33 -32.80
N LYS A 256 10.92 7.33 -32.66
CA LYS A 256 12.31 7.41 -33.12
C LYS A 256 12.43 7.64 -34.63
N LYS A 257 11.49 7.12 -35.42
CA LYS A 257 11.41 7.36 -36.87
C LYS A 257 10.98 8.78 -37.20
N LEU A 258 10.15 9.41 -36.37
CA LEU A 258 9.74 10.81 -36.54
C LEU A 258 10.88 11.78 -36.22
N LYS A 259 11.69 11.48 -35.18
CA LYS A 259 12.83 12.33 -34.77
C LYS A 259 14.00 12.32 -35.77
N THR A 260 14.21 11.20 -36.47
CA THR A 260 15.28 11.05 -37.48
C THR A 260 14.95 11.65 -38.86
N ARG A 261 13.72 12.14 -39.06
CA ARG A 261 13.25 12.78 -40.31
C ARG A 261 13.28 14.31 -40.30
N LYS A 262 13.79 14.93 -39.23
CA LYS A 262 14.07 16.37 -39.12
C LYS A 262 15.57 16.60 -39.08
#